data_AF-A0A967WPL1-F1
#
_entry.id   AF-A0A967WPL1-F1
#
_cell.length_a   1.000
_cell.length_b   1.000
_cell.length_c   1.000
_cell.angle_alpha   90.00
_cell.angle_beta   90.00
_cell.angle_gamma   90.00
#
_symmetry.space_group_name_H-M   'P 1'
#
loop_
_entity.id
_entity.type
_entity.pdbx_description
1 polymer ?
#
loop_
_entity_poly.entity_id
_entity_poly.type
_entity_poly.pdbx_seq_one_letter_code
_entity_poly.pdbx_strand_id
1 'polypeptide(L)'
;LPSHPNATIAAEAARCAGAQGAYWPMHDLLFNLQKQWSPLGAEQAVDAFVGYAGDLELDPVAYRQCLDSGEFGELVRLDVWEGEQAGVQGTPSFRINGKLIKGAYPFETFQELIEAELHKTP
;
A
#
# COMPACT_ATOMS: atom_id res chain seq x y z
N LEU A 1 -9.97 -7.34 5.69
CA LEU A 1 -9.00 -8.47 5.79
C LEU A 1 -8.95 -8.92 7.25
N PRO A 2 -9.54 -10.07 7.63
CA PRO A 2 -9.67 -10.46 9.03
C PRO A 2 -8.33 -10.53 9.80
N SER A 3 -7.23 -10.82 9.10
CA SER A 3 -5.86 -10.87 9.67
C SER A 3 -5.13 -9.53 9.70
N HIS A 4 -5.63 -8.49 9.03
CA HIS A 4 -4.99 -7.17 8.92
C HIS A 4 -6.04 -6.05 9.06
N PRO A 5 -6.50 -5.76 10.29
CA PRO A 5 -7.58 -4.79 10.52
C PRO A 5 -7.24 -3.38 10.04
N ASN A 6 -5.96 -3.00 10.11
CA ASN A 6 -5.50 -1.64 9.74
C ASN A 6 -5.02 -1.53 8.28
N ALA A 7 -5.13 -2.58 7.46
CA ALA A 7 -4.60 -2.56 6.09
C ALA A 7 -5.30 -1.52 5.19
N THR A 8 -6.63 -1.40 5.28
CA THR A 8 -7.38 -0.40 4.51
C THR A 8 -7.02 1.01 4.95
N ILE A 9 -6.94 1.26 6.26
CA ILE A 9 -6.56 2.58 6.81
C ILE A 9 -5.14 2.95 6.35
N ALA A 10 -4.19 2.01 6.36
CA ALA A 10 -2.83 2.25 5.88
C ALA A 10 -2.78 2.55 4.37
N ALA A 11 -3.63 1.91 3.57
CA ALA A 11 -3.73 2.21 2.13
C ALA A 11 -4.29 3.62 1.89
N GLU A 12 -5.31 4.02 2.65
CA GLU A 12 -5.85 5.38 2.60
C GLU A 12 -4.83 6.42 3.09
N ALA A 13 -4.07 6.12 4.15
CA ALA A 13 -2.98 6.95 4.66
C ALA A 13 -1.94 7.29 3.57
N ALA A 14 -1.47 6.28 2.82
CA ALA A 14 -0.56 6.50 1.70
C ALA A 14 -1.18 7.41 0.63
N ARG A 15 -2.46 7.22 0.30
CA ARG A 15 -3.17 8.05 -0.70
C ARG A 15 -3.41 9.48 -0.22
N CYS A 16 -3.77 9.69 1.06
CA CYS A 16 -3.90 11.01 1.68
C CYS A 16 -2.56 11.77 1.67
N ALA A 17 -1.44 11.08 1.91
CA ALA A 17 -0.12 11.69 1.75
C ALA A 17 0.18 11.99 0.27
N GLY A 18 -0.26 11.11 -0.63
CA GLY A 18 -0.18 11.30 -2.08
C GLY A 18 -0.93 12.54 -2.57
N ALA A 19 -2.08 12.88 -1.98
CA ALA A 19 -2.81 14.12 -2.27
C ALA A 19 -2.00 15.39 -1.93
N GLN A 20 -0.99 15.26 -1.05
CA GLN A 20 -0.03 16.30 -0.70
C GLN A 20 1.36 16.10 -1.35
N GLY A 21 1.48 15.15 -2.30
CA GLY A 21 2.72 14.90 -3.04
C GLY A 21 3.70 13.91 -2.39
N ALA A 22 3.32 13.24 -1.31
CA ALA A 22 4.20 12.38 -0.51
C ALA A 22 3.73 10.92 -0.38
N TYR A 23 3.18 10.35 -1.46
CA TYR A 23 2.73 8.95 -1.46
C TYR A 23 3.85 7.98 -1.10
N TRP A 24 4.98 8.04 -1.81
CA TRP A 24 6.11 7.11 -1.61
C TRP A 24 6.79 7.29 -0.25
N PRO A 25 7.09 8.52 0.22
CA PRO A 25 7.59 8.71 1.57
C PRO A 25 6.68 8.11 2.66
N MET A 26 5.35 8.30 2.57
CA MET A 26 4.41 7.72 3.52
C MET A 26 4.34 6.18 3.39
N HIS A 27 4.30 5.66 2.17
CA HIS A 27 4.39 4.22 1.91
C HIS A 27 5.61 3.60 2.60
N ASP A 28 6.78 4.22 2.46
CA ASP A 28 8.02 3.71 3.06
C ASP A 28 7.97 3.74 4.59
N LEU A 29 7.43 4.80 5.20
CA LEU A 29 7.20 4.86 6.64
C LEU A 29 6.24 3.76 7.11
N LEU A 30 5.12 3.56 6.41
CA LEU A 30 4.15 2.51 6.73
C LEU A 30 4.79 1.11 6.67
N PHE A 31 5.62 0.83 5.66
CA PHE A 31 6.34 -0.43 5.58
C PHE A 31 7.38 -0.59 6.70
N ASN A 32 8.21 0.43 6.92
CA ASN A 32 9.30 0.38 7.90
C ASN A 32 8.77 0.28 9.34
N LEU A 33 7.64 0.93 9.63
CA LEU A 33 7.05 1.01 10.96
C LEU A 33 5.88 0.03 11.16
N GLN A 34 5.68 -0.93 10.24
CA GLN A 34 4.55 -1.88 10.29
C GLN A 34 4.39 -2.58 11.63
N LYS A 35 5.49 -2.99 12.27
CA LYS A 35 5.47 -3.63 13.60
C LYS A 35 4.91 -2.73 14.71
N GLN A 36 4.93 -1.40 14.53
CA GLN A 36 4.45 -0.43 15.50
C GLN A 36 2.96 -0.16 15.34
N TRP A 37 2.49 0.10 14.12
CA TRP A 37 1.09 0.50 13.89
C TRP A 37 0.12 -0.65 13.62
N SER A 38 0.60 -1.79 13.08
CA SER A 38 -0.28 -2.91 12.75
C SER A 38 -1.04 -3.53 13.94
N PRO A 39 -0.50 -3.61 15.18
CA PRO A 39 -1.25 -4.15 16.32
C PRO A 39 -2.18 -3.12 16.99
N LEU A 40 -2.15 -1.86 16.57
CA LEU A 40 -2.94 -0.79 17.19
C LEU A 40 -4.43 -0.92 16.89
N GLY A 41 -5.27 -0.35 17.75
CA GLY A 41 -6.66 -0.08 17.39
C GLY A 41 -6.75 0.96 16.26
N ALA A 42 -7.88 0.99 15.56
CA ALA A 42 -8.06 1.84 14.37
C ALA A 42 -7.77 3.33 14.64
N GLU A 43 -8.28 3.89 15.74
CA GLU A 43 -8.06 5.29 16.11
C GLU A 43 -6.58 5.57 16.41
N GLN A 44 -5.92 4.68 17.17
CA GLN A 44 -4.48 4.79 17.46
C GLN A 44 -3.61 4.67 16.20
N ALA A 45 -4.03 3.86 15.23
CA ALA A 45 -3.37 3.76 13.93
C ALA A 45 -3.51 5.08 13.14
N VAL A 46 -4.70 5.69 13.12
CA VAL A 46 -4.93 7.00 12.52
C VAL A 46 -4.03 8.06 13.16
N ASP A 47 -3.96 8.11 14.49
CA ASP A 47 -3.10 9.06 15.21
C ASP A 47 -1.61 8.84 14.87
N ALA A 48 -1.15 7.59 14.76
CA ALA A 48 0.20 7.28 14.32
C ALA A 48 0.47 7.78 12.90
N PHE A 49 -0.47 7.59 11.98
CA PHE A 49 -0.34 8.04 10.59
C PHE A 49 -0.35 9.56 10.46
N VAL A 50 -1.11 10.27 11.29
CA VAL A 50 -1.04 11.75 11.37
C VAL A 50 0.32 12.20 11.90
N GLY A 51 0.90 11.48 12.88
CA GLY A 51 2.27 11.69 13.32
C GLY A 51 3.28 11.56 12.18
N TYR A 52 3.18 10.49 11.39
CA TYR A 52 4.03 10.29 10.21
C TYR A 52 3.86 11.37 9.15
N ALA A 53 2.64 11.88 8.95
CA ALA A 53 2.41 13.01 8.07
C ALA A 53 3.13 14.28 8.57
N GLY A 54 3.18 14.50 9.88
CA GLY A 54 3.98 15.56 10.50
C GLY A 54 5.48 15.39 10.26
N ASP A 55 6.01 14.17 10.40
CA ASP A 55 7.42 13.86 10.11
C ASP A 55 7.81 14.09 8.64
N LEU A 56 6.82 14.03 7.74
CA LEU A 56 6.96 14.31 6.31
C LEU A 56 6.67 15.78 5.95
N GLU A 57 6.52 16.66 6.93
CA GLU A 57 6.21 18.08 6.73
C GLU A 57 4.91 18.34 5.94
N LEU A 58 3.95 17.42 6.02
CA LEU A 58 2.62 17.57 5.42
C LEU A 58 1.72 18.41 6.33
N ASP A 59 0.59 18.90 5.80
CA ASP A 59 -0.47 19.49 6.61
C ASP A 59 -1.20 18.37 7.39
N PRO A 60 -1.03 18.29 8.72
CA PRO A 60 -1.61 17.21 9.51
C PRO A 60 -3.12 17.36 9.69
N VAL A 61 -3.67 18.57 9.57
CA VAL A 61 -5.11 18.82 9.69
C VAL A 61 -5.81 18.35 8.42
N ALA A 62 -5.30 18.74 7.25
CA ALA A 62 -5.81 18.27 5.97
C ALA A 62 -5.66 16.74 5.84
N TYR A 63 -4.52 16.20 6.30
CA TYR A 63 -4.28 14.75 6.29
C TYR A 63 -5.27 13.99 7.18
N ARG A 64 -5.50 14.46 8.41
CA ARG A 64 -6.49 13.86 9.32
C ARG A 64 -7.89 13.91 8.73
N GLN A 65 -8.27 15.03 8.14
CA GLN A 65 -9.58 15.18 7.50
C GLN A 65 -9.76 14.21 6.32
N CYS A 66 -8.71 14.01 5.52
CA CYS A 66 -8.72 13.02 4.44
C CYS A 66 -8.98 11.60 4.97
N LEU A 67 -8.28 11.19 6.04
CA LEU A 67 -8.49 9.89 6.69
C LEU A 67 -9.89 9.75 7.32
N ASP A 68 -10.34 10.75 8.08
CA ASP A 68 -11.62 10.69 8.79
C ASP A 68 -12.82 10.67 7.83
N SER A 69 -12.69 11.32 6.67
CA SER A 69 -13.73 11.32 5.64
C SER A 69 -13.77 10.03 4.81
N GLY A 70 -12.72 9.21 4.87
CA GLY A 70 -12.57 8.02 4.03
C GLY A 70 -12.47 8.37 2.54
N GLU A 71 -11.83 9.51 2.22
CA GLU A 71 -11.77 10.09 0.86
C GLU A 71 -11.34 9.07 -0.20
N PHE A 72 -10.40 8.18 0.16
CA PHE A 72 -9.85 7.18 -0.74
C PHE A 72 -10.42 5.77 -0.54
N GLY A 73 -11.38 5.59 0.38
CA GLY A 73 -11.88 4.28 0.75
C GLY A 73 -12.56 3.53 -0.40
N GLU A 74 -13.23 4.22 -1.33
CA GLU A 74 -13.80 3.58 -2.52
C GLU A 74 -12.71 3.10 -3.50
N LEU A 75 -11.69 3.93 -3.72
CA LEU A 75 -10.56 3.56 -4.59
C LEU A 75 -9.81 2.35 -4.02
N VAL A 76 -9.58 2.30 -2.70
CA VAL A 76 -8.95 1.14 -2.05
C VAL A 76 -9.81 -0.12 -2.20
N ARG A 77 -11.15 -0.01 -2.08
CA ARG A 77 -12.04 -1.16 -2.32
C ARG A 77 -12.00 -1.63 -3.77
N LEU A 78 -11.91 -0.70 -4.72
CA LEU A 78 -11.78 -1.01 -6.14
C LEU A 78 -10.46 -1.74 -6.42
N ASP A 79 -9.33 -1.25 -5.88
CA ASP A 79 -8.02 -1.90 -6.04
C ASP A 79 -8.04 -3.36 -5.53
N VAL A 80 -8.69 -3.59 -4.38
CA VAL A 80 -8.86 -4.95 -3.82
C VAL A 80 -9.66 -5.82 -4.78
N TRP A 81 -10.80 -5.33 -5.27
CA TRP A 81 -11.64 -6.06 -6.20
C TRP A 81 -10.91 -6.38 -7.51
N GLU A 82 -10.19 -5.43 -8.09
CA GLU A 82 -9.41 -5.62 -9.31
C GLU A 82 -8.29 -6.67 -9.10
N GLY A 83 -7.62 -6.64 -7.94
CA GLY A 83 -6.66 -7.66 -7.54
C GLY A 83 -7.27 -9.06 -7.50
N GLU A 84 -8.45 -9.19 -6.89
CA GLU A 84 -9.20 -10.45 -6.84
C GLU A 84 -9.59 -10.94 -8.24
N GLN A 85 -10.10 -10.06 -9.11
CA GLN A 85 -10.43 -10.40 -10.51
C GLN A 85 -9.19 -10.79 -11.31
N ALA A 86 -8.03 -10.22 -10.99
CA ALA A 86 -6.75 -10.60 -11.56
C ALA A 86 -6.21 -11.94 -10.99
N GLY A 87 -6.90 -12.57 -10.04
CA GLY A 87 -6.48 -13.84 -9.43
C GLY A 87 -5.42 -13.69 -8.35
N VAL A 88 -5.25 -12.50 -7.79
CA VAL A 88 -4.43 -12.28 -6.59
C VAL A 88 -5.13 -12.93 -5.40
N GLN A 89 -4.41 -13.81 -4.69
CA GLN A 89 -4.94 -14.55 -3.53
C GLN A 89 -4.16 -14.28 -2.25
N GLY A 90 -3.13 -13.42 -2.33
CA GLY A 90 -2.26 -13.09 -1.21
C GLY A 90 -1.18 -12.10 -1.63
N THR A 91 -0.55 -11.48 -0.63
CA THR A 91 0.52 -10.51 -0.81
C THR A 91 1.87 -11.07 -0.31
N PRO A 92 3.00 -10.65 -0.93
CA PRO A 92 3.05 -9.90 -2.18
C PRO A 92 2.73 -10.81 -3.39
N SER A 93 2.16 -10.21 -4.43
CA SER A 93 1.96 -10.84 -5.74
C SER A 93 2.38 -9.83 -6.81
N PHE A 94 2.95 -10.33 -7.90
CA PHE A 94 3.49 -9.52 -8.99
C PHE A 94 2.93 -10.01 -10.32
N ARG A 95 2.77 -9.09 -11.28
CA ARG A 95 2.44 -9.44 -12.66
C ARG A 95 3.48 -8.87 -13.60
N ILE A 96 4.20 -9.75 -14.31
CA ILE A 96 5.23 -9.36 -15.27
C ILE A 96 4.74 -9.82 -16.64
N ASN A 97 4.40 -8.86 -17.52
CA ASN A 97 3.84 -9.10 -18.86
C ASN A 97 2.72 -10.17 -18.91
N GLY A 98 1.76 -10.07 -18.00
CA GLY A 98 0.62 -10.99 -17.91
C GLY A 98 0.87 -12.24 -17.07
N LYS A 99 2.12 -12.59 -16.79
CA LYS A 99 2.47 -13.72 -15.91
C LYS A 99 2.33 -13.33 -14.44
N LEU A 100 1.40 -14.00 -13.74
CA LEU A 100 1.22 -13.85 -12.29
C LEU A 100 2.29 -14.64 -11.53
N ILE A 101 2.99 -13.97 -10.63
CA ILE A 101 4.02 -14.51 -9.75
C ILE A 101 3.52 -14.29 -8.31
N LYS A 102 3.41 -15.38 -7.55
CA LYS A 102 2.86 -15.36 -6.18
C LYS A 102 4.01 -15.44 -5.17
N GLY A 103 4.05 -14.51 -4.23
CA GLY A 103 5.05 -14.49 -3.16
C GLY A 103 6.27 -13.60 -3.44
N ALA A 104 7.08 -13.42 -2.41
CA ALA A 104 8.35 -12.72 -2.48
C ALA A 104 9.47 -13.70 -2.82
N TYR A 105 10.11 -13.50 -3.98
CA TYR A 105 11.30 -14.21 -4.38
C TYR A 105 12.55 -13.33 -4.21
N PRO A 106 13.76 -13.92 -4.18
CA PRO A 106 15.01 -13.16 -4.28
C PRO A 106 15.03 -12.26 -5.51
N PHE A 107 15.83 -11.20 -5.44
CA PHE A 107 16.00 -10.25 -6.54
C PHE A 107 16.40 -10.96 -7.84
N GLU A 108 17.31 -11.94 -7.75
CA GLU A 108 17.83 -12.69 -8.89
C GLU A 108 16.73 -13.43 -9.64
N THR A 109 15.77 -14.03 -8.91
CA THR A 109 14.60 -14.67 -9.53
C THR A 109 13.73 -13.66 -10.27
N PHE A 110 13.54 -12.47 -9.72
CA PHE A 110 12.80 -11.42 -10.43
C PHE A 110 13.55 -10.93 -11.66
N GLN A 111 14.87 -10.76 -11.58
CA GLN A 111 15.70 -10.35 -12.71
C GLN A 111 15.57 -11.34 -13.87
N GLU A 112 15.73 -12.64 -13.61
CA GLU A 112 15.59 -13.69 -14.63
C GLU A 112 14.20 -13.68 -15.27
N LEU A 113 13.14 -13.50 -14.47
CA LEU A 113 11.76 -13.45 -14.96
C LEU A 113 11.51 -12.22 -15.84
N ILE A 114 12.06 -11.06 -15.48
CA ILE A 114 11.94 -9.83 -16.27
C ILE A 114 12.72 -9.97 -17.58
N GLU A 115 13.97 -10.41 -17.53
CA GLU A 115 14.81 -10.62 -18.72
C GLU A 115 14.13 -11.59 -19.70
N ALA A 116 13.57 -12.69 -19.20
CA ALA A 116 12.84 -13.65 -20.03
C ALA A 116 11.60 -13.04 -20.70
N GLU A 117 10.92 -12.09 -20.06
CA GLU A 117 9.76 -11.40 -20.64
C GLU A 117 10.14 -10.22 -21.56
N LEU A 118 11.30 -9.58 -21.36
CA LEU A 118 11.84 -8.55 -22.27
C LEU A 118 12.30 -9.14 -23.61
N HIS A 119 12.81 -10.37 -23.60
CA HIS A 119 13.19 -11.08 -24.82
C HIS A 119 12.01 -11.74 -25.55
N LYS A 120 10.78 -11.59 -25.00
CA LYS A 120 9.53 -11.97 -25.63
C LYS A 120 8.83 -10.71 -26.14
N THR A 121 9.12 -10.23 -27.34
CA THR A 121 8.19 -9.29 -28.01
C THR A 121 8.40 -9.30 -29.52
N PRO A 122 7.33 -9.06 -30.28
CA PRO A 122 6.31 -10.02 -30.73
C PRO A 122 6.86 -11.15 -31.61
#